data_AF-A0A1M7K6L5-F1
#
_entry.id   AF-A0A1M7K6L5-F1
#
_cell.length_a   1.000
_cell.length_b   1.000
_cell.length_c   1.000
_cell.angle_alpha   90.00
_cell.angle_beta   90.00
_cell.angle_gamma   90.00
#
_symmetry.space_group_name_H-M   'P 1'
#
loop_
_entity.id
_entity.type
_entity.pdbx_description
1 polymer ?
#
loop_
_entity_poly.entity_id
_entity_poly.type
_entity_poly.pdbx_seq_one_letter_code
_entity_poly.pdbx_strand_id
1 'polypeptide(L)' 'MSRTRRVFGKDFKAKVVLEVLRETETLEVLAKKYELLPTQISIWKAEAIKNI' A
#
# COMPACT_ATOMS: atom_id res chain seq x y z
N MET A 1 15.20 -3.27 21.31
CA MET A 1 15.01 -3.73 19.92
C MET A 1 14.19 -2.68 19.16
N SER A 2 14.85 -1.71 18.54
CA SER A 2 14.22 -0.67 17.74
C SER A 2 13.66 -1.28 16.45
N ARG A 3 12.33 -1.37 16.33
CA ARG A 3 11.65 -1.76 15.08
C ARG A 3 11.96 -0.68 14.03
N THR A 4 12.90 -0.95 13.14
CA THR A 4 13.18 -0.11 11.98
C THR A 4 11.90 -0.03 11.14
N ARG A 5 11.20 1.10 11.21
CA ARG A 5 10.02 1.35 10.39
C ARG A 5 10.48 1.43 8.94
N ARG A 6 10.09 0.47 8.10
CA ARG A 6 10.27 0.59 6.64
C ARG A 6 9.53 1.84 6.19
N VAL A 7 10.28 2.86 5.77
CA VAL A 7 9.73 4.11 5.26
C VAL A 7 9.50 3.93 3.77
N PHE A 8 8.24 3.92 3.36
CA PHE A 8 7.88 3.87 1.95
C PHE A 8 7.71 5.29 1.42
N GLY A 9 8.41 5.60 0.31
CA GLY A 9 8.28 6.88 -0.38
C GLY A 9 6.86 7.13 -0.89
N LYS A 10 6.51 8.40 -1.11
CA LYS A 10 5.19 8.81 -1.60
C LYS A 10 4.88 8.18 -2.97
N ASP A 11 5.87 8.11 -3.85
CA ASP A 11 5.76 7.51 -5.18
C ASP A 11 5.39 6.03 -5.13
N PHE A 12 6.01 5.30 -4.19
CA PHE A 12 5.74 3.88 -3.99
C PHE A 12 4.31 3.66 -3.47
N LYS A 13 3.88 4.45 -2.48
CA LYS A 13 2.50 4.39 -1.97
C LYS A 13 1.48 4.70 -3.05
N ALA A 14 1.72 5.73 -3.87
CA ALA A 14 0.85 6.11 -4.97
C ALA A 14 0.73 4.99 -6.02
N LYS A 15 1.85 4.36 -6.39
CA LYS A 15 1.87 3.22 -7.31
C LYS A 15 1.05 2.04 -6.77
N VAL A 16 1.29 1.65 -5.51
CA VAL A 16 0.56 0.55 -4.86
C VAL A 16 -0.93 0.86 -4.79
N VAL A 17 -1.31 2.08 -4.40
CA VAL A 17 -2.73 2.47 -4.33
C VAL A 17 -3.38 2.51 -5.71
N LEU A 18 -2.68 2.97 -6.75
CA LEU A 18 -3.20 2.95 -8.13
C LEU A 18 -3.44 1.52 -8.63
N GLU A 19 -2.55 0.58 -8.32
CA GLU A 19 -2.77 -0.85 -8.65
C GLU A 19 -3.98 -1.42 -7.89
N VAL A 20 -4.15 -1.04 -6.62
CA VAL A 20 -5.31 -1.44 -5.80
C VAL A 20 -6.62 -0.84 -6.33
N LEU A 21 -6.61 0.42 -6.77
CA LEU A 21 -7.77 1.10 -7.34
C LEU A 21 -8.11 0.61 -8.74
N ARG A 22 -7.12 0.12 -9.50
CA ARG A 22 -7.33 -0.53 -10.80
C ARG A 22 -7.89 -1.95 -10.69
N GLU A 23 -8.13 -2.47 -9.48
CA GLU A 23 -8.65 -3.82 -9.22
C GLU A 23 -7.91 -4.94 -9.98
N THR A 24 -6.65 -4.69 -10.36
CA THR A 24 -5.91 -5.60 -11.23
C THR A 24 -5.47 -6.85 -10.49
N GLU A 25 -5.22 -6.72 -9.18
CA GLU A 25 -4.83 -7.80 -8.29
C GLU A 25 -5.54 -7.60 -6.94
N THR A 26 -5.80 -8.68 -6.21
CA THR A 26 -6.36 -8.58 -4.86
C THR A 26 -5.34 -7.99 -3.88
N LEU A 27 -5.83 -7.36 -2.81
CA LEU A 27 -4.98 -6.79 -1.75
C LEU A 27 -3.94 -7.78 -1.23
N GLU A 28 -4.29 -9.06 -1.15
CA GLU A 28 -3.42 -10.13 -0.68
C GLU A 28 -2.30 -10.46 -1.66
N VAL A 29 -2.57 -10.42 -2.97
CA VAL A 29 -1.56 -10.66 -4.01
C VAL A 29 -0.59 -9.48 -4.06
N LEU A 30 -1.10 -8.25 -4.04
CA LEU A 30 -0.31 -7.02 -3.94
C LEU A 30 0.54 -6.99 -2.65
N ALA A 31 -0.05 -7.40 -1.52
CA ALA A 31 0.65 -7.55 -0.25
C ALA A 31 1.84 -8.52 -0.37
N LYS A 32 1.64 -9.69 -0.97
CA LYS A 32 2.75 -10.63 -1.20
C LYS A 32 3.79 -10.11 -2.19
N LYS A 33 3.36 -9.52 -3.29
CA LYS A 33 4.22 -8.99 -4.37
C LYS A 33 5.17 -7.89 -3.88
N TYR A 34 4.66 -7.02 -3.01
CA TYR A 34 5.41 -5.90 -2.46
C TYR A 34 5.96 -6.17 -1.04
N GLU A 35 5.83 -7.40 -0.53
CA GLU A 35 6.17 -7.78 0.84
C GLU A 35 5.58 -6.82 1.90
N LEU A 36 4.33 -6.43 1.66
CA LEU A 36 3.53 -5.56 2.51
C LEU A 36 2.49 -6.36 3.29
N LEU A 37 2.03 -5.78 4.39
CA LEU A 37 0.85 -6.27 5.08
C LEU A 37 -0.42 -5.77 4.36
N PRO A 38 -1.46 -6.59 4.17
CA PRO A 38 -2.72 -6.16 3.56
C PRO A 38 -3.33 -4.95 4.28
N THR A 39 -3.19 -4.91 5.61
CA THR A 39 -3.59 -3.77 6.45
C THR A 39 -2.90 -2.46 6.05
N GLN A 40 -1.61 -2.47 5.67
CA GLN A 40 -0.93 -1.26 5.21
C GLN A 40 -1.51 -0.75 3.89
N ILE A 41 -1.87 -1.66 2.99
CA ILE A 41 -2.47 -1.30 1.71
C ILE A 41 -3.86 -0.69 1.92
N SER A 42 -4.66 -1.26 2.83
CA SER A 42 -5.95 -0.68 3.22
C SER A 42 -5.80 0.72 3.81
N ILE A 43 -4.79 0.95 4.65
CA ILE A 43 -4.49 2.29 5.19
C ILE A 43 -4.13 3.25 4.06
N TRP A 44 -3.24 2.87 3.14
CA TRP A 44 -2.84 3.74 2.04
C TRP A 44 -3.98 4.04 1.07
N LYS A 45 -4.85 3.06 0.81
CA LYS A 45 -6.08 3.26 0.04
C LYS A 45 -6.97 4.32 0.69
N ALA A 46 -7.19 4.21 2.01
CA ALA A 46 -7.96 5.19 2.76
C ALA A 46 -7.28 6.58 2.78
N GLU A 47 -5.96 6.64 2.97
CA GLU A 47 -5.18 7.90 2.92
C GLU A 47 -5.27 8.58 1.55
N ALA A 48 -5.27 7.82 0.46
CA ALA A 48 -5.38 8.36 -0.89
C ALA A 48 -6.79 8.89 -1.20
N ILE A 49 -7.84 8.17 -0.81
CA ILE A 49 -9.23 8.63 -0.95
C ILE A 49 -9.48 9.84 -0.04
N LYS A 50 -8.82 9.95 1.10
CA LYS A 50 -8.95 11.11 1.99
C LYS A 50 -8.21 12.37 1.49
N ASN A 51 -7.26 12.20 0.56
CA ASN A 51 -6.50 13.30 -0.05
C ASN A 51 -7.04 13.73 -1.42
N ILE A 52 -8.19 13.22 -1.86
CA ILE A 52 -8.93 13.75 -3.02
C ILE A 52 -9.94 14.81 -2.58
#